data_AF-A0A4R6XTP3-F1
#
_entry.id   AF-A0A4R6XTP3-F1
#
_cell.length_a   1.000
_cell.length_b   1.000
_cell.length_c   1.000
_cell.angle_alpha   90.00
_cell.angle_beta   90.00
_cell.angle_gamma   90.00
#
_symmetry.space_group_name_H-M   'P 1'
#
loop_
_entity.id
_entity.type
_entity.pdbx_description
1 polymer ?
#
loop_
_entity_poly.entity_id
_entity_poly.type
_entity_poly.pdbx_seq_one_letter_code
_entity_poly.pdbx_strand_id
1 'polypeptide(L)'
;MKNFMTIMATMLLVACSGDQSDNTAAEVKILGKNQPDMLTYIPAESPVLITSGIYPEQYPANYIDVMQSNMDGVVKYLEVLIKQATDQSKKYAAVKDALDENNASPSETTTTEDPEQKKIMAFVDKWLIDENLNKVGFKVGETQLAVYLVDLIPVLRMKLSKGQQVEAMLTEMQQEFELPMVTTDVNGTKVREVVADQMTLLLALQDDYMVITGAPTVIKDQLFNQLLGLDKPSQSLADDPSVVTEIKQAHGFTTDDLMLVDFKALADYFINPSKHNSKLVNYLQIDDNMLSAACKDEISAMFDKAPRMVAGNKTLTGDTIHGALVWEMNQTLAVDMAKMTGRIPQGNDDAAMAFGMSFDLKGAKDIASKYVDQLINDPYQCEHLAPLNQQAQDMQAKLSQPIPPFVGNFKGFNFSLDDLELNLANADLANPNPNEIIESLKTQMYFALDETQALLGMAQMMVPQLQGIEIDTDGSLITLADKVPMLSGKDIPLDISELYAAISTDTIGLSMGHEGGGELSDKVKQEGQAVLMSFSANVDGYKKILEQIFSMAEMPDMPEQVKNELAIQKDLTLSMLYWKTQKMTLSFTDKGFVTDFNIKY
;
A
#
# COMPACT_ATOMS: atom_id res chain seq x y z
N MET A 1 -9.90 25.47 -7.44
CA MET A 1 -10.23 24.12 -6.93
C MET A 1 -10.45 23.11 -8.06
N LYS A 2 -11.44 23.28 -8.96
CA LYS A 2 -11.76 22.29 -10.03
C LYS A 2 -10.52 21.87 -10.86
N ASN A 3 -9.74 22.83 -11.34
CA ASN A 3 -8.51 22.59 -12.13
C ASN A 3 -7.26 22.26 -11.27
N PHE A 4 -7.39 22.23 -9.93
CA PHE A 4 -6.27 22.06 -8.99
C PHE A 4 -6.16 20.62 -8.47
N MET A 5 -7.31 19.97 -8.21
CA MET A 5 -7.35 18.56 -7.80
C MET A 5 -6.77 17.63 -8.88
N THR A 6 -7.05 17.92 -10.17
CA THR A 6 -6.59 17.09 -11.31
C THR A 6 -5.07 17.11 -11.51
N ILE A 7 -4.38 18.18 -11.07
CA ILE A 7 -2.92 18.34 -11.20
C ILE A 7 -2.18 17.72 -10.00
N MET A 8 -2.78 17.76 -8.80
CA MET A 8 -2.12 17.27 -7.58
C MET A 8 -2.33 15.76 -7.36
N ALA A 9 -3.45 15.19 -7.80
CA ALA A 9 -3.74 13.76 -7.69
C ALA A 9 -2.86 12.86 -8.59
N THR A 10 -2.25 13.42 -9.64
CA THR A 10 -1.42 12.70 -10.62
C THR A 10 0.02 12.47 -10.20
N MET A 11 0.50 13.14 -9.14
CA MET A 11 1.95 13.28 -8.88
C MET A 11 2.49 12.49 -7.67
N LEU A 12 1.63 11.75 -6.93
CA LEU A 12 1.99 11.22 -5.60
C LEU A 12 2.33 9.73 -5.53
N LEU A 13 2.26 8.95 -6.63
CA LEU A 13 2.39 7.48 -6.58
C LEU A 13 3.14 6.85 -7.76
N VAL A 14 4.45 7.15 -7.91
CA VAL A 14 5.40 6.26 -8.62
C VAL A 14 6.78 6.33 -7.95
N ALA A 15 7.14 5.33 -7.13
CA ALA A 15 8.51 5.10 -6.65
C ALA A 15 8.71 3.67 -6.11
N CYS A 16 9.33 2.79 -6.92
CA CYS A 16 9.98 1.52 -6.53
C CYS A 16 10.70 0.94 -7.78
N SER A 17 12.02 1.13 -8.00
CA SER A 17 12.64 0.66 -9.28
C SER A 17 14.16 0.31 -9.49
N GLY A 18 15.00 -0.11 -8.52
CA GLY A 18 15.98 -1.27 -8.45
C GLY A 18 17.37 -1.57 -9.16
N ASP A 19 18.49 -1.86 -8.40
CA ASP A 19 19.42 -3.09 -8.39
C ASP A 19 20.98 -3.09 -8.74
N GLN A 20 21.48 -4.02 -9.61
CA GLN A 20 22.84 -4.68 -9.66
C GLN A 20 23.84 -4.36 -10.83
N SER A 21 25.18 -4.58 -10.75
CA SER A 21 26.00 -5.65 -10.10
C SER A 21 27.48 -5.22 -9.83
N ASP A 22 28.35 -5.86 -9.02
CA ASP A 22 28.68 -7.29 -8.92
C ASP A 22 29.46 -7.68 -7.62
N ASN A 23 29.53 -8.96 -7.26
CA ASN A 23 29.94 -9.46 -5.94
C ASN A 23 31.45 -9.39 -5.62
N THR A 24 31.84 -8.55 -4.66
CA THR A 24 32.94 -8.83 -3.70
C THR A 24 32.60 -8.24 -2.32
N ALA A 25 33.04 -8.89 -1.24
CA ALA A 25 32.89 -8.34 0.11
C ALA A 25 33.75 -7.08 0.26
N ALA A 26 33.12 -5.92 0.05
CA ALA A 26 33.78 -4.62 0.03
C ALA A 26 33.61 -3.89 1.37
N GLU A 27 34.72 -3.38 1.90
CA GLU A 27 34.76 -2.54 3.09
C GLU A 27 33.89 -1.28 2.92
N VAL A 28 33.29 -0.80 4.02
CA VAL A 28 32.56 0.47 4.08
C VAL A 28 33.49 1.61 3.65
N LYS A 29 33.38 2.00 2.38
CA LYS A 29 34.27 2.97 1.76
C LYS A 29 33.75 4.37 2.02
N ILE A 30 34.39 5.06 2.96
CA ILE A 30 34.05 6.43 3.37
C ILE A 30 33.88 7.33 2.13
N LEU A 31 32.69 7.94 2.02
CA LEU A 31 32.25 8.70 0.85
C LEU A 31 33.19 9.88 0.57
N GLY A 32 33.71 9.94 -0.65
CA GLY A 32 34.72 10.93 -1.03
C GLY A 32 34.69 11.29 -2.51
N LYS A 33 34.22 12.52 -2.78
CA LYS A 33 34.56 13.38 -3.93
C LYS A 33 33.89 13.23 -5.31
N ASN A 34 32.82 12.46 -5.47
CA ASN A 34 31.86 12.62 -6.58
C ASN A 34 30.49 12.06 -6.16
N GLN A 35 29.77 12.77 -5.28
CA GLN A 35 28.38 12.42 -4.98
C GLN A 35 27.43 12.96 -6.06
N PRO A 36 26.26 12.31 -6.32
CA PRO A 36 25.24 12.84 -7.20
C PRO A 36 24.78 14.23 -6.79
N ASP A 37 24.80 15.19 -7.71
CA ASP A 37 24.43 16.59 -7.45
C ASP A 37 23.02 16.75 -6.86
N MET A 38 22.10 15.83 -7.17
CA MET A 38 20.77 15.76 -6.55
C MET A 38 20.80 15.78 -5.01
N LEU A 39 21.74 15.06 -4.38
CA LEU A 39 21.83 14.98 -2.92
C LEU A 39 22.20 16.32 -2.27
N THR A 40 22.80 17.25 -3.02
CA THR A 40 23.19 18.57 -2.51
C THR A 40 22.01 19.54 -2.33
N TYR A 41 20.83 19.21 -2.87
CA TYR A 41 19.60 20.00 -2.70
C TYR A 41 18.71 19.53 -1.55
N ILE A 42 18.98 18.33 -1.01
CA ILE A 42 18.15 17.67 -0.01
C ILE A 42 18.70 18.00 1.38
N PRO A 43 17.92 18.61 2.31
CA PRO A 43 18.36 18.83 3.68
C PRO A 43 18.71 17.50 4.37
N ALA A 44 19.83 17.43 5.08
CA ALA A 44 20.26 16.19 5.74
C ALA A 44 19.22 15.65 6.75
N GLU A 45 18.63 16.56 7.52
CA GLU A 45 17.61 16.29 8.54
C GLU A 45 16.16 16.35 7.98
N SER A 46 15.96 16.11 6.68
CA SER A 46 14.61 16.15 6.09
C SER A 46 13.74 15.03 6.68
N PRO A 47 12.62 15.35 7.37
CA PRO A 47 11.82 14.35 8.05
C PRO A 47 10.94 13.51 7.10
N VAL A 48 10.94 13.82 5.82
CA VAL A 48 10.52 12.90 4.75
C VAL A 48 11.62 12.86 3.71
N LEU A 49 11.95 11.66 3.24
CA LEU A 49 12.87 11.42 2.13
C LEU A 49 12.35 10.23 1.31
N ILE A 50 12.14 10.42 0.02
CA ILE A 50 11.89 9.33 -0.93
C ILE A 50 12.89 9.50 -2.06
N THR A 51 13.82 8.57 -2.22
CA THR A 51 14.82 8.58 -3.29
C THR A 51 14.63 7.40 -4.22
N SER A 52 14.88 7.60 -5.52
CA SER A 52 14.99 6.53 -6.51
C SER A 52 15.87 6.97 -7.69
N GLY A 53 16.59 6.02 -8.32
CA GLY A 53 17.48 6.30 -9.45
C GLY A 53 18.74 7.13 -9.14
N ILE A 54 19.04 7.42 -7.86
CA ILE A 54 20.12 8.32 -7.44
C ILE A 54 21.51 7.85 -7.92
N TYR A 55 21.72 6.54 -7.97
CA TYR A 55 22.93 5.87 -8.44
C TYR A 55 22.57 4.88 -9.56
N PRO A 56 22.42 5.32 -10.83
CA PRO A 56 21.99 4.47 -11.94
C PRO A 56 22.86 3.22 -12.18
N GLU A 57 24.12 3.26 -11.72
CA GLU A 57 25.06 2.13 -11.75
C GLU A 57 24.81 1.06 -10.68
N GLN A 58 23.83 1.28 -9.80
CA GLN A 58 23.16 0.18 -9.13
C GLN A 58 22.45 -0.63 -10.22
N TYR A 59 21.41 -0.10 -10.86
CA TYR A 59 20.34 -0.73 -11.65
C TYR A 59 20.77 -1.78 -12.74
N PRO A 60 20.17 -3.00 -12.76
CA PRO A 60 20.48 -4.07 -13.70
C PRO A 60 19.82 -3.84 -15.07
N ALA A 61 20.51 -4.24 -16.14
CA ALA A 61 19.97 -4.18 -17.50
C ALA A 61 18.57 -4.83 -17.64
N ASN A 62 18.42 -6.10 -17.25
CA ASN A 62 17.13 -6.81 -17.43
C ASN A 62 15.99 -6.21 -16.58
N TYR A 63 16.31 -5.63 -15.42
CA TYR A 63 15.33 -4.92 -14.60
C TYR A 63 14.86 -3.63 -15.28
N ILE A 64 15.83 -2.82 -15.76
CA ILE A 64 15.55 -1.59 -16.49
C ILE A 64 14.68 -1.90 -17.70
N ASP A 65 15.04 -2.93 -18.48
CA ASP A 65 14.30 -3.36 -19.66
C ASP A 65 12.87 -3.81 -19.30
N VAL A 66 12.69 -4.61 -18.25
CA VAL A 66 11.36 -5.07 -17.78
C VAL A 66 10.49 -3.90 -17.32
N MET A 67 11.00 -3.02 -16.46
CA MET A 67 10.21 -1.89 -15.95
C MET A 67 9.93 -0.84 -17.01
N GLN A 68 10.88 -0.60 -17.92
CA GLN A 68 10.66 0.29 -19.06
C GLN A 68 9.59 -0.27 -20.00
N SER A 69 9.55 -1.59 -20.20
CA SER A 69 8.53 -2.28 -21.02
C SER A 69 7.16 -2.32 -20.36
N ASN A 70 7.10 -2.32 -19.02
CA ASN A 70 5.85 -2.27 -18.26
C ASN A 70 5.41 -0.84 -17.90
N MET A 71 6.17 0.19 -18.33
CA MET A 71 5.86 1.58 -18.06
C MET A 71 4.52 1.99 -18.68
N ASP A 72 4.15 1.45 -19.84
CA ASP A 72 2.84 1.66 -20.46
C ASP A 72 1.68 1.24 -19.52
N GLY A 73 1.89 0.19 -18.71
CA GLY A 73 0.94 -0.24 -17.69
C GLY A 73 0.78 0.73 -16.53
N VAL A 74 1.88 1.42 -16.15
CA VAL A 74 1.88 2.52 -15.18
C VAL A 74 1.19 3.76 -15.76
N VAL A 75 1.38 4.06 -17.05
CA VAL A 75 0.68 5.19 -17.68
C VAL A 75 -0.82 4.90 -17.80
N LYS A 76 -1.23 3.68 -18.17
CA LYS A 76 -2.64 3.28 -18.17
C LYS A 76 -3.26 3.35 -16.76
N TYR A 77 -2.49 3.04 -15.72
CA TYR A 77 -2.90 3.24 -14.32
C TYR A 77 -3.13 4.74 -14.01
N LEU A 78 -2.21 5.63 -14.42
CA LEU A 78 -2.37 7.08 -14.28
C LEU A 78 -3.58 7.61 -15.07
N GLU A 79 -3.82 7.09 -16.27
CA GLU A 79 -4.97 7.43 -17.13
C GLU A 79 -6.31 7.20 -16.40
N VAL A 80 -6.45 6.04 -15.75
CA VAL A 80 -7.62 5.70 -14.93
C VAL A 80 -7.76 6.63 -13.73
N LEU A 81 -6.66 6.94 -13.02
CA LEU A 81 -6.70 7.87 -11.89
C LEU A 81 -7.12 9.29 -12.32
N ILE A 82 -6.68 9.77 -13.48
CA ILE A 82 -7.07 11.07 -14.04
C ILE A 82 -8.58 11.11 -14.33
N LYS A 83 -9.12 10.03 -14.92
CA LYS A 83 -10.57 9.87 -15.13
C LYS A 83 -11.32 9.92 -13.80
N GLN A 84 -10.93 9.12 -12.81
CA GLN A 84 -11.56 9.09 -11.48
C GLN A 84 -11.48 10.45 -10.75
N ALA A 85 -10.33 11.14 -10.78
CA ALA A 85 -10.16 12.45 -10.15
C ALA A 85 -11.05 13.51 -10.81
N THR A 86 -11.18 13.46 -12.14
CA THR A 86 -12.07 14.33 -12.90
C THR A 86 -13.53 14.10 -12.49
N ASP A 87 -13.96 12.84 -12.38
CA ASP A 87 -15.33 12.49 -12.00
C ASP A 87 -15.65 12.82 -10.52
N GLN A 88 -14.69 12.61 -9.61
CA GLN A 88 -14.84 13.07 -8.21
C GLN A 88 -14.93 14.59 -8.12
N SER A 89 -14.14 15.34 -8.88
CA SER A 89 -14.21 16.82 -8.89
C SER A 89 -15.61 17.33 -9.29
N LYS A 90 -16.29 16.62 -10.20
CA LYS A 90 -17.67 16.89 -10.62
C LYS A 90 -18.67 16.58 -9.51
N LYS A 91 -18.51 15.46 -8.78
CA LYS A 91 -19.33 15.12 -7.61
C LYS A 91 -19.20 16.17 -6.50
N TYR A 92 -17.98 16.61 -6.19
CA TYR A 92 -17.75 17.69 -5.21
C TYR A 92 -18.33 19.03 -5.65
N ALA A 93 -18.24 19.38 -6.94
CA ALA A 93 -18.89 20.59 -7.48
C ALA A 93 -20.42 20.51 -7.34
N ALA A 94 -21.05 19.42 -7.78
CA ALA A 94 -22.49 19.23 -7.67
C ALA A 94 -23.01 19.22 -6.23
N VAL A 95 -22.25 18.66 -5.28
CA VAL A 95 -22.57 18.71 -3.84
C VAL A 95 -22.42 20.13 -3.29
N LYS A 96 -21.41 20.90 -3.73
CA LYS A 96 -21.26 22.30 -3.33
C LYS A 96 -22.43 23.15 -3.85
N ASP A 97 -22.75 23.03 -5.14
CA ASP A 97 -23.84 23.79 -5.77
C ASP A 97 -25.19 23.45 -5.09
N ALA A 98 -25.42 22.18 -4.72
CA ALA A 98 -26.60 21.74 -3.96
C ALA A 98 -26.61 22.13 -2.46
N LEU A 99 -25.49 22.59 -1.90
CA LEU A 99 -25.40 23.17 -0.56
C LEU A 99 -25.60 24.70 -0.59
N ASP A 100 -25.23 25.35 -1.68
CA ASP A 100 -25.47 26.78 -1.92
C ASP A 100 -26.95 27.06 -2.35
N GLU A 101 -27.60 26.11 -3.05
CA GLU A 101 -29.03 26.16 -3.38
C GLU A 101 -29.90 25.32 -2.43
N ASN A 102 -30.69 25.98 -1.56
CA ASN A 102 -31.57 25.29 -0.60
C ASN A 102 -32.59 24.35 -1.29
N ASN A 103 -32.42 23.05 -1.07
CA ASN A 103 -33.27 21.92 -1.48
C ASN A 103 -33.25 21.51 -2.96
N ALA A 104 -32.11 21.01 -3.44
CA ALA A 104 -32.08 19.96 -4.44
C ALA A 104 -31.31 18.74 -3.92
N SER A 105 -31.92 17.54 -4.00
CA SER A 105 -31.16 16.29 -3.84
C SER A 105 -30.29 16.12 -5.09
N PRO A 106 -28.99 15.80 -4.99
CA PRO A 106 -28.13 15.69 -6.16
C PRO A 106 -28.65 14.58 -7.08
N SER A 107 -29.03 14.95 -8.30
CA SER A 107 -29.45 14.00 -9.34
C SER A 107 -28.23 13.35 -9.97
N GLU A 108 -28.27 12.03 -10.17
CA GLU A 108 -27.26 11.30 -10.94
C GLU A 108 -27.20 11.84 -12.37
N THR A 109 -26.13 12.57 -12.70
CA THR A 109 -25.88 13.06 -14.06
C THR A 109 -25.30 11.94 -14.93
N THR A 110 -25.99 11.66 -16.03
CA THR A 110 -25.67 10.58 -16.98
C THR A 110 -24.30 10.73 -17.65
N THR A 111 -23.71 9.57 -17.98
CA THR A 111 -22.39 9.32 -18.57
C THR A 111 -22.24 9.74 -20.04
N THR A 112 -22.48 11.01 -20.37
CA THR A 112 -21.97 11.60 -21.62
C THR A 112 -20.57 12.15 -21.40
N GLU A 113 -19.58 11.60 -22.11
CA GLU A 113 -18.18 12.05 -22.06
C GLU A 113 -18.07 13.55 -22.36
N ASP A 114 -17.62 14.29 -21.36
CA ASP A 114 -17.48 15.73 -21.35
C ASP A 114 -16.38 16.22 -22.33
N PRO A 115 -16.62 17.24 -23.17
CA PRO A 115 -15.60 17.83 -24.02
C PRO A 115 -14.32 18.27 -23.27
N GLU A 116 -14.43 18.73 -22.01
CA GLU A 116 -13.27 19.08 -21.18
C GLU A 116 -12.47 17.83 -20.80
N GLN A 117 -13.15 16.73 -20.47
CA GLN A 117 -12.54 15.44 -20.14
C GLN A 117 -11.88 14.80 -21.36
N LYS A 118 -12.51 14.85 -22.54
CA LYS A 118 -11.90 14.43 -23.82
C LYS A 118 -10.63 15.23 -24.14
N LYS A 119 -10.62 16.52 -23.84
CA LYS A 119 -9.46 17.41 -24.03
C LYS A 119 -8.31 17.04 -23.09
N ILE A 120 -8.60 16.78 -21.82
CA ILE A 120 -7.63 16.29 -20.83
C ILE A 120 -7.06 14.94 -21.29
N MET A 121 -7.91 13.99 -21.69
CA MET A 121 -7.43 12.68 -22.16
C MET A 121 -6.56 12.80 -23.41
N ALA A 122 -6.98 13.52 -24.44
CA ALA A 122 -6.18 13.70 -25.66
C ALA A 122 -4.80 14.34 -25.40
N PHE A 123 -4.66 15.16 -24.35
CA PHE A 123 -3.37 15.69 -23.90
C PHE A 123 -2.53 14.63 -23.18
N VAL A 124 -3.13 13.85 -22.27
CA VAL A 124 -2.49 12.71 -21.58
C VAL A 124 -2.01 11.67 -22.58
N ASP A 125 -2.86 11.30 -23.55
CA ASP A 125 -2.57 10.35 -24.62
C ASP A 125 -1.31 10.78 -25.40
N LYS A 126 -1.27 12.06 -25.81
CA LYS A 126 -0.20 12.64 -26.61
C LYS A 126 1.15 12.75 -25.89
N TRP A 127 1.14 13.04 -24.59
CA TRP A 127 2.37 13.38 -23.84
C TRP A 127 2.88 12.26 -22.94
N LEU A 128 2.00 11.34 -22.51
CA LEU A 128 2.33 10.32 -21.51
C LEU A 128 2.14 8.89 -22.05
N ILE A 129 1.10 8.60 -22.84
CA ILE A 129 0.80 7.26 -23.43
C ILE A 129 1.62 7.05 -24.72
N ASP A 130 1.56 5.88 -25.37
CA ASP A 130 2.20 5.57 -26.66
C ASP A 130 3.72 5.85 -26.67
N GLU A 131 4.45 5.27 -25.72
CA GLU A 131 5.90 5.47 -25.51
C GLU A 131 6.33 6.94 -25.20
N ASN A 132 5.38 7.89 -25.12
CA ASN A 132 5.67 9.32 -25.01
C ASN A 132 6.18 9.73 -23.62
N LEU A 133 6.03 8.90 -22.58
CA LEU A 133 6.57 9.16 -21.26
C LEU A 133 8.10 9.43 -21.28
N ASN A 134 8.83 8.75 -22.17
CA ASN A 134 10.25 8.99 -22.42
C ASN A 134 10.52 10.41 -22.99
N LYS A 135 9.60 10.97 -23.79
CA LYS A 135 9.72 12.32 -24.36
C LYS A 135 9.62 13.41 -23.30
N VAL A 136 8.87 13.17 -22.22
CA VAL A 136 8.77 14.08 -21.08
C VAL A 136 9.83 13.80 -20.00
N GLY A 137 10.84 12.98 -20.31
CA GLY A 137 12.03 12.83 -19.48
C GLY A 137 11.96 11.72 -18.41
N PHE A 138 10.90 10.91 -18.41
CA PHE A 138 10.77 9.77 -17.50
C PHE A 138 11.20 8.48 -18.21
N LYS A 139 12.35 7.95 -17.82
CA LYS A 139 12.95 6.75 -18.37
C LYS A 139 13.71 5.98 -17.28
N VAL A 140 13.46 4.68 -17.17
CA VAL A 140 14.10 3.83 -16.16
C VAL A 140 15.62 3.82 -16.39
N GLY A 141 16.41 3.93 -15.32
CA GLY A 141 17.88 3.99 -15.38
C GLY A 141 18.47 5.32 -15.88
N GLU A 142 17.68 6.30 -16.31
CA GLU A 142 18.15 7.67 -16.59
C GLU A 142 17.52 8.71 -15.66
N THR A 143 16.26 8.53 -15.27
CA THR A 143 15.57 9.42 -14.33
C THR A 143 16.07 9.22 -12.91
N GLN A 144 16.31 10.33 -12.21
CA GLN A 144 16.56 10.33 -10.77
C GLN A 144 15.40 11.07 -10.09
N LEU A 145 14.93 10.60 -8.95
CA LEU A 145 13.79 11.17 -8.22
C LEU A 145 14.14 11.34 -6.74
N ALA A 146 13.79 12.51 -6.20
CA ALA A 146 13.86 12.82 -4.78
C ALA A 146 12.60 13.57 -4.34
N VAL A 147 11.88 13.05 -3.34
CA VAL A 147 10.85 13.77 -2.59
C VAL A 147 11.40 14.07 -1.21
N TYR A 148 11.34 15.32 -0.78
CA TYR A 148 11.81 15.77 0.52
C TYR A 148 11.01 16.97 1.01
N LEU A 149 11.23 17.38 2.27
CA LEU A 149 10.57 18.54 2.86
C LEU A 149 11.57 19.69 3.02
N VAL A 150 11.14 20.88 2.59
CA VAL A 150 11.78 22.15 2.93
C VAL A 150 10.77 22.94 3.72
N ASP A 151 11.06 23.18 5.00
CA ASP A 151 10.13 23.88 5.91
C ASP A 151 8.72 23.24 5.99
N LEU A 152 8.67 21.90 6.06
CA LEU A 152 7.45 21.08 5.98
C LEU A 152 6.66 21.20 4.65
N ILE A 153 7.20 21.84 3.62
CA ILE A 153 6.60 21.90 2.28
C ILE A 153 7.24 20.83 1.38
N PRO A 154 6.44 19.97 0.72
CA PRO A 154 6.99 18.92 -0.15
C PRO A 154 7.63 19.50 -1.41
N VAL A 155 8.83 19.00 -1.71
CA VAL A 155 9.57 19.29 -2.93
C VAL A 155 9.83 17.96 -3.64
N LEU A 156 9.24 17.80 -4.83
CA LEU A 156 9.58 16.74 -5.76
C LEU A 156 10.64 17.30 -6.72
N ARG A 157 11.88 16.80 -6.62
CA ARG A 157 12.98 17.10 -7.55
C ARG A 157 13.25 15.87 -8.39
N MET A 158 13.26 16.04 -9.71
CA MET A 158 13.53 14.98 -10.66
C MET A 158 14.62 15.42 -11.63
N LYS A 159 15.55 14.52 -11.92
CA LYS A 159 16.47 14.65 -13.05
C LYS A 159 15.89 13.87 -14.20
N LEU A 160 15.65 14.54 -15.31
CA LEU A 160 15.00 14.02 -16.51
C LEU A 160 16.04 13.36 -17.43
N SER A 161 15.58 12.43 -18.26
CA SER A 161 16.41 11.85 -19.33
C SER A 161 16.75 12.89 -20.40
N LYS A 162 17.87 12.67 -21.11
CA LYS A 162 18.38 13.64 -22.09
C LYS A 162 17.41 13.85 -23.24
N GLY A 163 17.26 15.10 -23.67
CA GLY A 163 16.38 15.46 -24.80
C GLY A 163 14.88 15.52 -24.45
N GLN A 164 14.56 15.62 -23.16
CA GLN A 164 13.21 15.86 -22.65
C GLN A 164 12.52 17.08 -23.29
N GLN A 165 11.19 17.04 -23.33
CA GLN A 165 10.31 18.02 -23.95
C GLN A 165 9.28 18.61 -22.98
N VAL A 166 9.56 18.57 -21.66
CA VAL A 166 8.66 19.06 -20.60
C VAL A 166 8.30 20.53 -20.78
N GLU A 167 9.24 21.38 -21.21
CA GLU A 167 8.95 22.79 -21.49
C GLU A 167 7.93 22.96 -22.65
N ALA A 168 7.96 22.07 -23.65
CA ALA A 168 6.97 22.05 -24.72
C ALA A 168 5.61 21.54 -24.21
N MET A 169 5.61 20.45 -23.43
CA MET A 169 4.42 19.92 -22.75
C MET A 169 3.74 20.98 -21.89
N LEU A 170 4.47 21.66 -21.01
CA LEU A 170 3.93 22.70 -20.12
C LEU A 170 3.44 23.93 -20.90
N THR A 171 4.12 24.31 -22.00
CA THR A 171 3.67 25.39 -22.88
C THR A 171 2.34 25.04 -23.55
N GLU A 172 2.23 23.81 -24.05
CA GLU A 172 0.99 23.32 -24.64
C GLU A 172 -0.12 23.20 -23.60
N MET A 173 0.15 22.64 -22.42
CA MET A 173 -0.81 22.54 -21.32
C MET A 173 -1.36 23.91 -20.91
N GLN A 174 -0.51 24.94 -20.88
CA GLN A 174 -0.91 26.31 -20.59
C GLN A 174 -1.83 26.90 -21.67
N GLN A 175 -1.54 26.63 -22.95
CA GLN A 175 -2.35 27.11 -24.08
C GLN A 175 -3.66 26.35 -24.22
N GLU A 176 -3.61 25.04 -24.09
CA GLU A 176 -4.73 24.12 -24.31
C GLU A 176 -5.75 24.19 -23.17
N PHE A 177 -5.33 24.37 -21.92
CA PHE A 177 -6.22 24.46 -20.75
C PHE A 177 -6.39 25.89 -20.20
N GLU A 178 -5.92 26.91 -20.95
CA GLU A 178 -6.00 28.33 -20.59
C GLU A 178 -5.50 28.65 -19.16
N LEU A 179 -4.52 27.88 -18.68
CA LEU A 179 -4.05 27.96 -17.30
C LEU A 179 -3.33 29.30 -17.06
N PRO A 180 -3.66 30.04 -15.98
CA PRO A 180 -3.07 31.35 -15.71
C PRO A 180 -1.66 31.22 -15.09
N MET A 181 -0.75 30.51 -15.78
CA MET A 181 0.62 30.35 -15.34
C MET A 181 1.41 31.64 -15.56
N VAL A 182 2.01 32.17 -14.51
CA VAL A 182 2.99 33.25 -14.61
C VAL A 182 4.36 32.63 -14.76
N THR A 183 5.02 32.86 -15.90
CA THR A 183 6.39 32.39 -16.14
C THR A 183 7.39 33.47 -15.76
N THR A 184 8.34 33.15 -14.89
CA THR A 184 9.48 33.98 -14.50
C THR A 184 10.79 33.27 -14.84
N ASP A 185 11.86 34.03 -15.11
CA ASP A 185 13.21 33.51 -15.23
C ASP A 185 14.04 34.07 -14.07
N VAL A 186 14.60 33.17 -13.26
CA VAL A 186 15.39 33.50 -12.08
C VAL A 186 16.74 32.77 -12.19
N ASN A 187 17.79 33.54 -12.50
CA ASN A 187 19.16 33.02 -12.69
C ASN A 187 19.25 31.86 -13.72
N GLY A 188 18.45 31.89 -14.79
CA GLY A 188 18.40 30.83 -15.81
C GLY A 188 17.52 29.63 -15.43
N THR A 189 16.87 29.67 -14.27
CA THR A 189 15.80 28.73 -13.90
C THR A 189 14.47 29.31 -14.38
N LYS A 190 13.77 28.60 -15.24
CA LYS A 190 12.40 28.97 -15.64
C LYS A 190 11.43 28.45 -14.60
N VAL A 191 10.66 29.35 -13.99
CA VAL A 191 9.65 29.01 -12.98
C VAL A 191 8.27 29.36 -13.54
N ARG A 192 7.33 28.42 -13.45
CA ARG A 192 5.91 28.64 -13.75
C ARG A 192 5.13 28.59 -12.45
N GLU A 193 4.45 29.69 -12.13
CA GLU A 193 3.62 29.81 -10.93
C GLU A 193 2.14 29.63 -11.29
N VAL A 194 1.45 28.73 -10.60
CA VAL A 194 0.00 28.53 -10.73
C VAL A 194 -0.65 28.86 -9.38
N VAL A 195 -1.30 30.03 -9.30
CA VAL A 195 -2.05 30.43 -8.11
C VAL A 195 -3.40 29.73 -8.07
N ALA A 196 -3.67 29.01 -6.99
CA ALA A 196 -4.89 28.25 -6.77
C ALA A 196 -5.40 28.53 -5.35
N ASP A 197 -6.31 29.50 -5.25
CA ASP A 197 -6.88 29.96 -3.99
C ASP A 197 -5.78 30.41 -3.01
N GLN A 198 -5.61 29.73 -1.87
CA GLN A 198 -4.61 30.08 -0.84
C GLN A 198 -3.22 29.48 -1.10
N MET A 199 -3.07 28.64 -2.11
CA MET A 199 -1.80 27.98 -2.48
C MET A 199 -1.27 28.47 -3.82
N THR A 200 0.06 28.46 -3.98
CA THR A 200 0.72 28.65 -5.28
C THR A 200 1.58 27.43 -5.57
N LEU A 201 1.34 26.76 -6.69
CA LEU A 201 2.24 25.73 -7.21
C LEU A 201 3.39 26.39 -7.96
N LEU A 202 4.59 25.87 -7.76
CA LEU A 202 5.81 26.27 -8.44
C LEU A 202 6.32 25.07 -9.22
N LEU A 203 6.43 25.22 -10.55
CA LEU A 203 7.09 24.26 -11.43
C LEU A 203 8.33 24.92 -12.01
N ALA A 204 9.52 24.48 -11.59
CA ALA A 204 10.78 25.01 -12.08
C ALA A 204 11.50 24.01 -12.99
N LEU A 205 12.07 24.52 -14.09
CA LEU A 205 12.95 23.79 -15.00
C LEU A 205 14.30 24.50 -15.06
N GLN A 206 15.37 23.74 -14.76
CA GLN A 206 16.76 24.18 -14.86
C GLN A 206 17.60 23.03 -15.44
N ASP A 207 18.16 23.23 -16.64
CA ASP A 207 18.85 22.19 -17.41
C ASP A 207 18.00 20.91 -17.54
N ASP A 208 18.51 19.77 -17.05
CA ASP A 208 17.81 18.48 -17.03
C ASP A 208 16.99 18.26 -15.73
N TYR A 209 16.90 19.24 -14.81
CA TYR A 209 16.12 19.12 -13.58
C TYR A 209 14.73 19.76 -13.68
N MET A 210 13.73 19.04 -13.18
CA MET A 210 12.40 19.55 -12.86
C MET A 210 12.20 19.57 -11.33
N VAL A 211 11.64 20.66 -10.81
CA VAL A 211 11.22 20.80 -9.41
C VAL A 211 9.76 21.16 -9.37
N ILE A 212 8.97 20.40 -8.59
CA ILE A 212 7.55 20.64 -8.36
C ILE A 212 7.31 20.78 -6.85
N THR A 213 6.64 21.84 -6.45
CA THR A 213 6.33 22.13 -5.05
C THR A 213 5.13 23.09 -4.96
N GLY A 214 4.55 23.26 -3.77
CA GLY A 214 3.40 24.13 -3.56
C GLY A 214 3.37 24.74 -2.16
N ALA A 215 3.38 26.07 -2.07
CA ALA A 215 3.44 26.80 -0.81
C ALA A 215 2.21 27.71 -0.63
N PRO A 216 1.81 28.05 0.62
CA PRO A 216 0.77 29.05 0.83
C PRO A 216 1.17 30.39 0.23
N THR A 217 0.28 30.99 -0.56
CA THR A 217 0.57 32.19 -1.39
C THR A 217 1.11 33.37 -0.57
N VAL A 218 0.75 33.45 0.71
CA VAL A 218 1.19 34.51 1.65
C VAL A 218 2.67 34.36 2.07
N ILE A 219 3.22 33.14 2.08
CA ILE A 219 4.62 32.87 2.49
C ILE A 219 5.51 32.37 1.36
N LYS A 220 4.96 32.08 0.17
CA LYS A 220 5.70 31.51 -0.97
C LYS A 220 7.01 32.25 -1.26
N ASP A 221 6.98 33.58 -1.25
CA ASP A 221 8.13 34.43 -1.61
C ASP A 221 9.23 34.41 -0.53
N GLN A 222 8.90 34.04 0.72
CA GLN A 222 9.87 33.87 1.81
C GLN A 222 10.66 32.56 1.69
N LEU A 223 10.07 31.56 1.01
CA LEU A 223 10.62 30.21 0.86
C LEU A 223 11.10 29.90 -0.58
N PHE A 224 10.77 30.77 -1.55
CA PHE A 224 10.95 30.56 -2.99
C PHE A 224 12.34 30.00 -3.36
N ASN A 225 13.42 30.67 -2.94
CA ASN A 225 14.78 30.22 -3.26
C ASN A 225 15.11 28.84 -2.68
N GLN A 226 14.63 28.53 -1.48
CA GLN A 226 14.92 27.27 -0.79
C GLN A 226 14.12 26.12 -1.41
N LEU A 227 12.83 26.34 -1.68
CA LEU A 227 11.93 25.37 -2.32
C LEU A 227 12.43 24.97 -3.71
N LEU A 228 12.94 25.92 -4.49
CA LEU A 228 13.49 25.67 -5.82
C LEU A 228 14.96 25.21 -5.79
N GLY A 229 15.63 25.29 -4.64
CA GLY A 229 17.05 24.95 -4.49
C GLY A 229 18.02 25.95 -5.13
N LEU A 230 17.59 27.19 -5.36
CA LEU A 230 18.45 28.31 -5.73
C LEU A 230 19.44 28.63 -4.59
N ASP A 231 18.95 28.56 -3.35
CA ASP A 231 19.75 28.52 -2.13
C ASP A 231 19.79 27.06 -1.64
N LYS A 232 20.98 26.44 -1.60
CA LYS A 232 21.17 25.07 -1.08
C LYS A 232 21.03 25.04 0.45
N PRO A 233 20.57 23.92 1.06
CA PRO A 233 20.51 23.79 2.51
C PRO A 233 21.90 23.95 3.16
N SER A 234 21.94 24.39 4.42
CA SER A 234 23.20 24.60 5.16
C SER A 234 23.99 23.31 5.42
N GLN A 235 23.30 22.17 5.41
CA GLN A 235 23.85 20.82 5.49
C GLN A 235 22.93 19.93 4.64
N SER A 236 23.47 19.35 3.58
CA SER A 236 22.74 18.49 2.66
C SER A 236 23.02 17.01 2.92
N LEU A 237 22.21 16.10 2.36
CA LEU A 237 22.54 14.67 2.37
C LEU A 237 23.87 14.35 1.67
N ALA A 238 24.36 15.23 0.80
CA ALA A 238 25.69 15.07 0.21
C ALA A 238 26.83 15.39 1.20
N ASP A 239 26.56 16.24 2.19
CA ASP A 239 27.50 16.57 3.27
C ASP A 239 27.40 15.57 4.43
N ASP A 240 26.19 15.13 4.75
CA ASP A 240 25.89 14.17 5.82
C ASP A 240 24.88 13.09 5.37
N PRO A 241 25.37 11.90 4.97
CA PRO A 241 24.55 10.76 4.57
C PRO A 241 24.29 9.79 5.73
N SER A 242 24.48 10.20 6.99
CA SER A 242 24.36 9.32 8.17
C SER A 242 23.01 8.63 8.27
N VAL A 243 21.90 9.37 8.19
CA VAL A 243 20.53 8.82 8.28
C VAL A 243 20.26 7.72 7.25
N VAL A 244 20.67 7.92 5.99
CA VAL A 244 20.56 6.91 4.92
C VAL A 244 21.41 5.69 5.25
N THR A 245 22.65 5.91 5.68
CA THR A 245 23.59 4.84 6.04
C THR A 245 23.08 3.99 7.21
N GLU A 246 22.54 4.62 8.25
CA GLU A 246 21.98 3.97 9.42
C GLU A 246 20.74 3.13 9.07
N ILE A 247 19.81 3.67 8.28
CA ILE A 247 18.60 2.94 7.87
C ILE A 247 18.97 1.72 7.01
N LYS A 248 19.88 1.89 6.04
CA LYS A 248 20.36 0.78 5.19
C LYS A 248 21.02 -0.32 6.03
N GLN A 249 21.87 0.04 7.01
CA GLN A 249 22.50 -0.92 7.92
C GLN A 249 21.49 -1.60 8.86
N ALA A 250 20.53 -0.84 9.41
CA ALA A 250 19.54 -1.37 10.35
C ALA A 250 18.61 -2.40 9.70
N HIS A 251 18.19 -2.20 8.45
CA HIS A 251 17.20 -3.04 7.77
C HIS A 251 17.78 -3.97 6.69
N GLY A 252 19.06 -3.81 6.36
CA GLY A 252 19.77 -4.60 5.36
C GLY A 252 19.46 -4.19 3.92
N PHE A 253 19.21 -2.90 3.69
CA PHE A 253 18.90 -2.40 2.34
C PHE A 253 20.17 -2.19 1.49
N THR A 254 20.17 -2.64 0.25
CA THR A 254 21.30 -2.58 -0.69
C THR A 254 21.33 -1.27 -1.48
N THR A 255 20.18 -0.89 -2.06
CA THR A 255 20.03 0.26 -2.96
C THR A 255 19.89 1.59 -2.20
N ASP A 256 19.98 2.69 -2.93
CA ASP A 256 19.53 4.02 -2.48
C ASP A 256 18.13 4.40 -2.99
N ASP A 257 17.36 3.42 -3.50
CA ASP A 257 15.91 3.47 -3.37
C ASP A 257 15.57 3.39 -1.88
N LEU A 258 15.15 4.51 -1.31
CA LEU A 258 14.84 4.61 0.11
C LEU A 258 13.59 5.45 0.31
N MET A 259 12.67 4.96 1.13
CA MET A 259 11.64 5.78 1.76
C MET A 259 11.99 5.98 3.22
N LEU A 260 11.77 7.19 3.73
CA LEU A 260 11.81 7.58 5.13
C LEU A 260 10.68 8.58 5.36
N VAL A 261 9.86 8.33 6.38
CA VAL A 261 8.88 9.27 6.93
C VAL A 261 9.04 9.24 8.45
N ASP A 262 9.70 10.26 8.99
CA ASP A 262 9.96 10.41 10.42
C ASP A 262 8.83 11.21 11.08
N PHE A 263 7.83 10.49 11.60
CA PHE A 263 6.68 11.06 12.29
C PHE A 263 7.08 11.80 13.57
N LYS A 264 8.13 11.35 14.26
CA LYS A 264 8.65 12.01 15.46
C LYS A 264 9.24 13.38 15.10
N ALA A 265 10.07 13.45 14.06
CA ALA A 265 10.64 14.71 13.58
C ALA A 265 9.56 15.64 13.02
N LEU A 266 8.60 15.13 12.23
CA LEU A 266 7.42 15.89 11.80
C LEU A 266 6.62 16.46 12.98
N ALA A 267 6.40 15.66 14.04
CA ALA A 267 5.68 16.10 15.22
C ALA A 267 6.45 17.16 16.03
N ASP A 268 7.78 17.08 16.12
CA ASP A 268 8.60 18.05 16.88
C ASP A 268 8.49 19.48 16.33
N TYR A 269 8.21 19.67 15.03
CA TYR A 269 7.88 20.99 14.46
C TYR A 269 6.64 21.63 15.09
N PHE A 270 5.66 20.83 15.50
CA PHE A 270 4.39 21.30 16.08
C PHE A 270 4.41 21.27 17.61
N ILE A 271 5.14 20.33 18.22
CA ILE A 271 5.30 20.22 19.67
C ILE A 271 6.27 21.29 20.20
N ASN A 272 7.34 21.55 19.46
CA ASN A 272 8.43 22.46 19.84
C ASN A 272 8.74 23.47 18.71
N PRO A 273 7.76 24.29 18.26
CA PRO A 273 7.90 25.18 17.11
C PRO A 273 9.05 26.19 17.26
N SER A 274 9.36 26.56 18.52
CA SER A 274 10.47 27.43 18.90
C SER A 274 11.86 26.91 18.51
N LYS A 275 12.04 25.58 18.33
CA LYS A 275 13.31 24.97 17.88
C LYS A 275 13.55 25.15 16.37
N HIS A 276 12.47 25.17 15.59
CA HIS A 276 12.53 24.99 14.12
C HIS A 276 12.46 26.29 13.32
N ASN A 277 11.92 27.38 13.89
CA ASN A 277 11.77 28.69 13.22
C ASN A 277 11.04 28.61 11.86
N SER A 278 10.13 27.64 11.73
CA SER A 278 9.48 27.28 10.47
C SER A 278 8.52 28.36 9.98
N LYS A 279 8.58 28.74 8.69
CA LYS A 279 7.64 29.72 8.12
C LYS A 279 6.26 29.12 7.95
N LEU A 280 6.14 27.85 7.58
CA LEU A 280 4.86 27.16 7.52
C LEU A 280 4.18 27.07 8.90
N VAL A 281 4.90 26.65 9.93
CA VAL A 281 4.34 26.54 11.30
C VAL A 281 3.94 27.91 11.86
N ASN A 282 4.76 28.95 11.63
CA ASN A 282 4.41 30.34 11.98
C ASN A 282 3.18 30.85 11.20
N TYR A 283 3.03 30.49 9.93
CA TYR A 283 1.84 30.83 9.12
C TYR A 283 0.57 30.15 9.62
N LEU A 284 0.69 28.90 10.09
CA LEU A 284 -0.40 28.16 10.75
C LEU A 284 -0.72 28.68 12.16
N GLN A 285 -0.01 29.71 12.65
CA GLN A 285 -0.19 30.33 13.97
C GLN A 285 0.01 29.34 15.13
N ILE A 286 0.95 28.40 14.97
CA ILE A 286 1.26 27.38 15.98
C ILE A 286 2.40 27.88 16.87
N ASP A 287 2.02 28.33 18.06
CA ASP A 287 2.92 28.93 19.06
C ASP A 287 3.35 27.94 20.15
N ASP A 288 4.54 28.18 20.73
CA ASP A 288 5.16 27.30 21.73
C ASP A 288 4.34 27.18 23.04
N ASN A 289 3.39 28.09 23.28
CA ASN A 289 2.51 28.11 24.45
C ASN A 289 1.16 27.37 24.25
N MET A 290 0.91 26.79 23.07
CA MET A 290 -0.35 26.08 22.78
C MET A 290 -0.46 24.73 23.47
N LEU A 291 0.66 24.15 23.90
CA LEU A 291 0.72 22.88 24.63
C LEU A 291 1.39 23.10 25.99
N SER A 292 0.82 22.53 27.06
CA SER A 292 1.49 22.44 28.35
C SER A 292 2.81 21.63 28.24
N ALA A 293 3.76 21.89 29.15
CA ALA A 293 5.04 21.16 29.16
C ALA A 293 4.84 19.64 29.28
N ALA A 294 3.91 19.21 30.14
CA ALA A 294 3.54 17.80 30.27
C ALA A 294 2.95 17.25 28.96
N CYS A 295 2.13 18.02 28.24
CA CYS A 295 1.61 17.57 26.95
C CYS A 295 2.69 17.45 25.87
N LYS A 296 3.70 18.33 25.87
CA LYS A 296 4.85 18.20 24.96
C LYS A 296 5.65 16.92 25.22
N ASP A 297 5.94 16.64 26.49
CA ASP A 297 6.66 15.44 26.91
C ASP A 297 5.88 14.17 26.58
N GLU A 298 4.57 14.12 26.89
CA GLU A 298 3.72 12.94 26.66
C GLU A 298 3.48 12.64 25.18
N ILE A 299 3.18 13.65 24.35
CA ILE A 299 3.03 13.44 22.89
C ILE A 299 4.38 13.01 22.28
N SER A 300 5.50 13.62 22.68
CA SER A 300 6.82 13.18 22.20
C SER A 300 7.11 11.72 22.58
N ALA A 301 6.80 11.33 23.82
CA ALA A 301 6.95 9.96 24.30
C ALA A 301 6.00 8.95 23.62
N MET A 302 4.90 9.40 22.99
CA MET A 302 4.09 8.56 22.10
C MET A 302 4.81 8.30 20.77
N PHE A 303 5.33 9.34 20.11
CA PHE A 303 6.08 9.18 18.86
C PHE A 303 7.38 8.38 19.06
N ASP A 304 8.05 8.49 20.20
CA ASP A 304 9.21 7.65 20.58
C ASP A 304 8.92 6.13 20.57
N LYS A 305 7.65 5.70 20.61
CA LYS A 305 7.30 4.28 20.54
C LYS A 305 7.32 3.73 19.12
N ALA A 306 7.03 4.56 18.11
CA ALA A 306 6.94 4.16 16.71
C ALA A 306 7.37 5.31 15.76
N PRO A 307 8.64 5.75 15.81
CA PRO A 307 9.04 7.10 15.40
C PRO A 307 8.98 7.34 13.89
N ARG A 308 9.29 6.33 13.07
CA ARG A 308 9.43 6.50 11.62
C ARG A 308 9.06 5.26 10.83
N MET A 309 8.59 5.48 9.61
CA MET A 309 8.44 4.46 8.57
C MET A 309 9.62 4.54 7.61
N VAL A 310 10.18 3.39 7.24
CA VAL A 310 11.24 3.29 6.24
C VAL A 310 10.93 2.19 5.22
N ALA A 311 11.37 2.34 3.98
CA ALA A 311 11.28 1.28 2.98
C ALA A 311 12.53 1.23 2.10
N GLY A 312 12.83 0.05 1.56
CA GLY A 312 13.97 -0.15 0.64
C GLY A 312 14.09 -1.59 0.18
N ASN A 313 15.01 -1.82 -0.77
CA ASN A 313 15.30 -3.15 -1.31
C ASN A 313 16.38 -3.84 -0.48
N LYS A 314 16.10 -5.06 0.00
CA LYS A 314 17.06 -5.93 0.71
C LYS A 314 17.95 -6.73 -0.23
N THR A 315 17.42 -7.10 -1.39
CA THR A 315 18.14 -7.77 -2.47
C THR A 315 17.35 -7.54 -3.73
N LEU A 316 18.03 -7.20 -4.81
CA LEU A 316 17.38 -6.99 -6.08
C LEU A 316 18.37 -7.41 -7.15
N THR A 317 17.87 -8.08 -8.18
CA THR A 317 18.69 -8.84 -9.14
C THR A 317 18.23 -8.56 -10.57
N GLY A 318 18.76 -9.32 -11.53
CA GLY A 318 18.18 -9.33 -12.88
C GLY A 318 16.76 -9.90 -12.97
N ASP A 319 16.28 -10.65 -11.96
CA ASP A 319 15.03 -11.43 -12.00
C ASP A 319 14.16 -11.36 -10.72
N THR A 320 14.62 -10.71 -9.65
CA THR A 320 14.00 -10.74 -8.32
C THR A 320 14.06 -9.37 -7.66
N ILE A 321 12.96 -8.94 -7.03
CA ILE A 321 12.84 -7.80 -6.11
C ILE A 321 12.49 -8.34 -4.74
N HIS A 322 13.39 -8.20 -3.77
CA HIS A 322 13.10 -8.41 -2.35
C HIS A 322 13.22 -7.08 -1.63
N GLY A 323 12.09 -6.51 -1.22
CA GLY A 323 12.05 -5.27 -0.44
C GLY A 323 11.25 -5.42 0.85
N ALA A 324 11.32 -4.39 1.69
CA ALA A 324 10.48 -4.29 2.86
C ALA A 324 10.10 -2.84 3.14
N LEU A 325 8.87 -2.65 3.66
CA LEU A 325 8.41 -1.47 4.38
C LEU A 325 8.39 -1.81 5.87
N VAL A 326 9.02 -0.98 6.69
CA VAL A 326 9.13 -1.16 8.14
C VAL A 326 8.61 0.10 8.83
N TRP A 327 7.54 -0.03 9.61
CA TRP A 327 7.23 0.95 10.64
C TRP A 327 8.05 0.59 11.88
N GLU A 328 9.12 1.34 12.10
CA GLU A 328 10.03 1.09 13.22
C GLU A 328 9.29 1.27 14.55
N MET A 329 9.54 0.37 15.50
CA MET A 329 8.98 0.44 16.85
C MET A 329 10.09 0.25 17.88
N ASN A 330 9.91 0.82 19.06
CA ASN A 330 10.80 0.50 20.18
C ASN A 330 10.62 -0.97 20.59
N GLN A 331 11.67 -1.55 21.17
CA GLN A 331 11.72 -2.99 21.51
C GLN A 331 10.54 -3.45 22.40
N THR A 332 10.04 -2.60 23.30
CA THR A 332 8.93 -2.97 24.20
C THR A 332 7.63 -3.09 23.41
N LEU A 333 7.32 -2.09 22.57
CA LEU A 333 6.13 -2.12 21.73
C LEU A 333 6.20 -3.28 20.72
N ALA A 334 7.34 -3.45 20.04
CA ALA A 334 7.58 -4.53 19.08
C ALA A 334 7.30 -5.92 19.68
N VAL A 335 7.87 -6.22 20.86
CA VAL A 335 7.70 -7.50 21.56
C VAL A 335 6.27 -7.70 22.09
N ASP A 336 5.56 -6.62 22.46
CA ASP A 336 4.16 -6.72 22.84
C ASP A 336 3.27 -6.99 21.62
N MET A 337 3.42 -6.23 20.54
CA MET A 337 2.62 -6.38 19.33
C MET A 337 2.80 -7.77 18.71
N ALA A 338 4.00 -8.35 18.74
CA ALA A 338 4.26 -9.70 18.26
C ALA A 338 3.44 -10.80 18.95
N LYS A 339 2.95 -10.59 20.19
CA LYS A 339 2.07 -11.55 20.88
C LYS A 339 0.62 -11.55 20.35
N MET A 340 0.27 -10.58 19.49
CA MET A 340 -1.02 -10.55 18.80
C MET A 340 -1.00 -11.41 17.52
N THR A 341 0.19 -11.82 17.06
CA THR A 341 0.35 -12.71 15.91
C THR A 341 0.00 -14.13 16.32
N GLY A 342 -0.87 -14.78 15.54
CA GLY A 342 -1.19 -16.19 15.70
C GLY A 342 -0.31 -17.06 14.81
N ARG A 343 -0.94 -18.04 14.12
CA ARG A 343 -0.29 -18.91 13.14
C ARG A 343 -1.13 -19.02 11.87
N ILE A 344 -0.53 -18.77 10.72
CA ILE A 344 -1.09 -19.10 9.40
C ILE A 344 -0.68 -20.55 9.07
N PRO A 345 -1.60 -21.51 8.90
CA PRO A 345 -1.23 -22.85 8.42
C PRO A 345 -0.51 -22.83 7.08
N GLN A 346 0.27 -23.87 6.77
CA GLN A 346 0.79 -24.03 5.41
C GLN A 346 -0.37 -24.31 4.43
N GLY A 347 -0.39 -23.58 3.33
CA GLY A 347 -1.35 -23.76 2.22
C GLY A 347 -0.66 -24.31 0.97
N ASN A 348 -1.36 -24.25 -0.17
CA ASN A 348 -0.68 -24.47 -1.45
C ASN A 348 0.07 -23.20 -1.88
N ASP A 349 1.39 -23.26 -1.85
CA ASP A 349 2.30 -22.16 -2.23
C ASP A 349 2.43 -21.97 -3.75
N ASP A 350 2.08 -23.01 -4.52
CA ASP A 350 2.08 -23.02 -5.99
C ASP A 350 0.69 -22.70 -6.57
N ALA A 351 -0.27 -22.37 -5.71
CA ALA A 351 -1.61 -21.95 -6.12
C ALA A 351 -1.57 -20.68 -6.99
N ALA A 352 -2.56 -20.58 -7.88
CA ALA A 352 -2.79 -19.39 -8.69
C ALA A 352 -2.89 -18.12 -7.81
N MET A 353 -3.58 -18.20 -6.68
CA MET A 353 -3.40 -17.28 -5.55
C MET A 353 -3.62 -17.97 -4.20
N ALA A 354 -2.92 -17.51 -3.16
CA ALA A 354 -3.18 -17.87 -1.78
C ALA A 354 -3.13 -16.64 -0.85
N PHE A 355 -3.94 -16.69 0.19
CA PHE A 355 -4.08 -15.64 1.20
C PHE A 355 -4.22 -16.27 2.58
N GLY A 356 -3.49 -15.74 3.56
CA GLY A 356 -3.59 -16.18 4.95
C GLY A 356 -3.66 -15.00 5.90
N MET A 357 -4.30 -15.22 7.05
CA MET A 357 -4.31 -14.28 8.16
C MET A 357 -4.14 -15.03 9.48
N SER A 358 -3.46 -14.41 10.45
CA SER A 358 -3.38 -14.91 11.81
C SER A 358 -3.65 -13.81 12.84
N PHE A 359 -4.18 -14.24 13.98
CA PHE A 359 -4.43 -13.36 15.13
C PHE A 359 -4.56 -14.20 16.39
N ASP A 360 -3.89 -13.82 17.47
CA ASP A 360 -4.14 -14.37 18.81
C ASP A 360 -4.98 -13.37 19.62
N LEU A 361 -6.28 -13.65 19.74
CA LEU A 361 -7.22 -12.80 20.48
C LEU A 361 -6.87 -12.73 21.98
N LYS A 362 -6.30 -13.80 22.55
CA LYS A 362 -5.90 -13.84 23.96
C LYS A 362 -4.64 -13.00 24.16
N GLY A 363 -3.64 -13.15 23.29
CA GLY A 363 -2.45 -12.30 23.29
C GLY A 363 -2.79 -10.82 23.11
N ALA A 364 -3.68 -10.50 22.17
CA ALA A 364 -4.19 -9.14 21.97
C ALA A 364 -4.94 -8.59 23.20
N LYS A 365 -5.77 -9.40 23.87
CA LYS A 365 -6.44 -9.03 25.12
C LYS A 365 -5.44 -8.78 26.25
N ASP A 366 -4.45 -9.65 26.41
CA ASP A 366 -3.44 -9.53 27.48
C ASP A 366 -2.60 -8.25 27.29
N ILE A 367 -2.28 -7.91 26.04
CA ILE A 367 -1.58 -6.66 25.69
C ILE A 367 -2.47 -5.41 25.82
N ALA A 368 -3.72 -5.47 25.39
CA ALA A 368 -4.68 -4.38 25.63
C ALA A 368 -4.85 -4.12 27.13
N SER A 369 -4.92 -5.17 27.95
CA SER A 369 -5.01 -5.08 29.41
C SER A 369 -3.76 -4.43 30.00
N LYS A 370 -2.56 -4.85 29.56
CA LYS A 370 -1.28 -4.23 29.98
C LYS A 370 -1.27 -2.71 29.76
N TYR A 371 -1.65 -2.23 28.58
CA TYR A 371 -1.63 -0.80 28.27
C TYR A 371 -2.75 -0.01 28.95
N VAL A 372 -3.93 -0.61 29.12
CA VAL A 372 -5.03 -0.02 29.91
C VAL A 372 -4.65 0.11 31.38
N ASP A 373 -4.07 -0.92 31.98
CA ASP A 373 -3.61 -0.88 33.37
C ASP A 373 -2.46 0.11 33.56
N GLN A 374 -1.54 0.25 32.59
CA GLN A 374 -0.54 1.32 32.61
C GLN A 374 -1.19 2.69 32.65
N LEU A 375 -2.17 2.95 31.77
CA LEU A 375 -2.86 4.24 31.67
C LEU A 375 -3.76 4.56 32.89
N ILE A 376 -4.26 3.54 33.60
CA ILE A 376 -5.01 3.73 34.85
C ILE A 376 -4.07 4.04 36.03
N ASN A 377 -2.87 3.44 36.06
CA ASN A 377 -1.89 3.65 37.12
C ASN A 377 -1.08 4.95 36.93
N ASP A 378 -0.84 5.35 35.68
CA ASP A 378 -0.09 6.56 35.30
C ASP A 378 -0.88 7.31 34.19
N PRO A 379 -1.93 8.05 34.56
CA PRO A 379 -2.80 8.75 33.61
C PRO A 379 -2.11 9.97 33.00
N TYR A 380 -2.36 10.22 31.71
CA TYR A 380 -1.83 11.39 31.00
C TYR A 380 -2.22 12.70 31.69
N GLN A 381 -1.24 13.59 31.86
CA GLN A 381 -1.42 14.95 32.35
C GLN A 381 -1.72 15.93 31.21
N CYS A 382 -1.47 15.55 29.94
CA CYS A 382 -1.85 16.34 28.78
C CYS A 382 -3.37 16.60 28.73
N GLU A 383 -3.72 17.87 28.61
CA GLU A 383 -5.08 18.39 28.43
C GLU A 383 -5.84 17.73 27.25
N HIS A 384 -5.15 17.38 26.16
CA HIS A 384 -5.73 16.74 24.98
C HIS A 384 -5.85 15.22 25.08
N LEU A 385 -5.10 14.56 25.98
CA LEU A 385 -5.13 13.11 26.17
C LEU A 385 -6.05 12.67 27.33
N ALA A 386 -6.59 13.62 28.10
CA ALA A 386 -7.56 13.37 29.16
C ALA A 386 -8.78 12.47 28.77
N PRO A 387 -9.32 12.50 27.54
CA PRO A 387 -10.36 11.55 27.10
C PRO A 387 -9.88 10.09 27.12
N LEU A 388 -8.60 9.81 26.84
CA LEU A 388 -8.04 8.46 26.87
C LEU A 388 -8.01 7.91 28.30
N ASN A 389 -7.70 8.75 29.30
CA ASN A 389 -7.73 8.36 30.72
C ASN A 389 -9.13 7.91 31.15
N GLN A 390 -10.18 8.57 30.65
CA GLN A 390 -11.57 8.18 30.91
C GLN A 390 -11.91 6.86 30.21
N GLN A 391 -11.55 6.75 28.92
CA GLN A 391 -11.79 5.56 28.11
C GLN A 391 -11.07 4.31 28.67
N ALA A 392 -9.92 4.46 29.32
CA ALA A 392 -9.18 3.36 29.93
C ALA A 392 -10.02 2.58 30.96
N GLN A 393 -10.80 3.28 31.80
CA GLN A 393 -11.64 2.66 32.82
C GLN A 393 -12.75 1.80 32.19
N ASP A 394 -13.42 2.31 31.16
CA ASP A 394 -14.42 1.56 30.39
C ASP A 394 -13.80 0.36 29.65
N MET A 395 -12.58 0.51 29.14
CA MET A 395 -11.86 -0.57 28.48
C MET A 395 -11.45 -1.67 29.46
N GLN A 396 -11.03 -1.35 30.68
CA GLN A 396 -10.70 -2.35 31.71
C GLN A 396 -11.91 -3.24 32.05
N ALA A 397 -13.10 -2.65 32.16
CA ALA A 397 -14.34 -3.39 32.39
C ALA A 397 -14.71 -4.32 31.21
N LYS A 398 -14.48 -3.87 29.96
CA LYS A 398 -14.70 -4.70 28.76
C LYS A 398 -13.68 -5.82 28.64
N LEU A 399 -12.39 -5.54 28.87
CA LEU A 399 -11.31 -6.52 28.84
C LEU A 399 -11.46 -7.58 29.95
N SER A 400 -12.11 -7.26 31.06
CA SER A 400 -12.43 -8.23 32.11
C SER A 400 -13.40 -9.35 31.67
N GLN A 401 -14.11 -9.19 30.55
CA GLN A 401 -15.01 -10.23 30.04
C GLN A 401 -14.24 -11.45 29.52
N PRO A 402 -14.72 -12.69 29.78
CA PRO A 402 -14.08 -13.90 29.28
C PRO A 402 -14.22 -14.00 27.75
N ILE A 403 -13.13 -14.39 27.07
CA ILE A 403 -13.18 -14.73 25.64
C ILE A 403 -13.94 -16.07 25.50
N PRO A 404 -14.95 -16.19 24.62
CA PRO A 404 -15.60 -17.47 24.35
C PRO A 404 -14.56 -18.50 23.85
N PRO A 405 -14.52 -19.74 24.38
CA PRO A 405 -13.44 -20.69 24.10
C PRO A 405 -13.15 -20.91 22.61
N PHE A 406 -14.19 -20.94 21.76
CA PHE A 406 -14.03 -21.12 20.32
C PHE A 406 -13.22 -19.99 19.63
N VAL A 407 -13.37 -18.74 20.09
CA VAL A 407 -12.63 -17.59 19.52
C VAL A 407 -11.19 -17.57 20.05
N GLY A 408 -11.00 -17.91 21.33
CA GLY A 408 -9.65 -17.96 21.93
C GLY A 408 -8.78 -19.08 21.38
N ASN A 409 -9.41 -20.17 20.92
CA ASN A 409 -8.76 -21.31 20.28
C ASN A 409 -8.28 -21.01 18.86
N PHE A 410 -8.91 -20.06 18.15
CA PHE A 410 -8.56 -19.74 16.77
C PHE A 410 -7.27 -18.92 16.67
N LYS A 411 -6.35 -19.33 15.79
CA LYS A 411 -5.05 -18.65 15.58
C LYS A 411 -4.88 -18.08 14.18
N GLY A 412 -5.61 -18.55 13.18
CA GLY A 412 -5.47 -18.07 11.82
C GLY A 412 -6.01 -19.05 10.78
N PHE A 413 -5.96 -18.63 9.52
CA PHE A 413 -6.34 -19.45 8.39
C PHE A 413 -5.42 -19.21 7.18
N ASN A 414 -5.42 -20.16 6.26
CA ASN A 414 -4.85 -20.05 4.92
C ASN A 414 -5.92 -20.50 3.91
N PHE A 415 -6.09 -19.76 2.83
CA PHE A 415 -6.98 -20.06 1.71
C PHE A 415 -6.14 -20.03 0.42
N SER A 416 -6.21 -21.10 -0.36
CA SER A 416 -5.64 -21.15 -1.71
C SER A 416 -6.73 -21.38 -2.75
N LEU A 417 -6.61 -20.71 -3.89
CA LEU A 417 -7.43 -20.89 -5.07
C LEU A 417 -6.48 -21.27 -6.21
N ASP A 418 -6.61 -22.49 -6.69
CA ASP A 418 -5.76 -23.07 -7.73
C ASP A 418 -6.39 -22.91 -9.11
N ASP A 419 -7.72 -23.00 -9.19
CA ASP A 419 -8.48 -22.97 -10.42
C ASP A 419 -9.90 -22.45 -10.20
N LEU A 420 -10.40 -21.69 -11.18
CA LEU A 420 -11.77 -21.22 -11.28
C LEU A 420 -12.12 -21.15 -12.78
N GLU A 421 -13.22 -21.80 -13.18
CA GLU A 421 -13.77 -21.70 -14.54
C GLU A 421 -15.29 -21.50 -14.44
N LEU A 422 -15.80 -20.43 -15.07
CA LEU A 422 -17.21 -20.06 -15.08
C LEU A 422 -17.82 -20.27 -16.46
N ASN A 423 -18.94 -20.99 -16.51
CA ASN A 423 -19.74 -21.16 -17.71
C ASN A 423 -20.81 -20.04 -17.78
N LEU A 424 -20.40 -18.88 -18.27
CA LEU A 424 -21.30 -17.72 -18.42
C LEU A 424 -22.40 -17.94 -19.45
N ALA A 425 -22.22 -18.82 -20.44
CA ALA A 425 -23.26 -19.13 -21.42
C ALA A 425 -24.51 -19.76 -20.76
N ASN A 426 -24.35 -20.40 -19.59
CA ASN A 426 -25.45 -20.89 -18.77
C ASN A 426 -26.12 -19.80 -17.91
N ALA A 427 -25.41 -18.72 -17.58
CA ALA A 427 -25.96 -17.57 -16.85
C ALA A 427 -26.93 -16.73 -17.72
N ASP A 428 -26.71 -16.70 -19.04
CA ASP A 428 -27.56 -15.98 -20.01
C ASP A 428 -28.85 -16.72 -20.40
N LEU A 429 -29.08 -17.94 -19.88
CA LEU A 429 -30.27 -18.72 -20.20
C LEU A 429 -31.52 -18.15 -19.51
N ALA A 430 -32.69 -18.27 -20.17
CA ALA A 430 -33.97 -17.79 -19.62
C ALA A 430 -34.41 -18.48 -18.32
N ASN A 431 -33.78 -19.59 -17.95
CA ASN A 431 -33.80 -20.18 -16.60
C ASN A 431 -32.37 -20.71 -16.35
N PRO A 432 -31.46 -19.90 -15.77
CA PRO A 432 -30.09 -20.35 -15.53
C PRO A 432 -30.11 -21.45 -14.46
N ASN A 433 -29.33 -22.51 -14.65
CA ASN A 433 -29.11 -23.51 -13.59
C ASN A 433 -27.90 -23.07 -12.75
N PRO A 434 -28.05 -22.65 -11.48
CA PRO A 434 -26.93 -22.21 -10.67
C PRO A 434 -25.83 -23.28 -10.56
N ASN A 435 -26.20 -24.55 -10.59
CA ASN A 435 -25.31 -25.70 -10.46
C ASN A 435 -24.46 -25.96 -11.73
N GLU A 436 -24.66 -25.19 -12.80
CA GLU A 436 -23.87 -25.28 -14.04
C GLU A 436 -23.21 -23.94 -14.42
N ILE A 437 -23.14 -22.98 -13.48
CA ILE A 437 -22.40 -21.71 -13.65
C ILE A 437 -20.92 -21.89 -13.34
N ILE A 438 -20.56 -22.80 -12.43
CA ILE A 438 -19.18 -23.09 -12.05
C ILE A 438 -18.80 -24.44 -12.67
N GLU A 439 -17.88 -24.42 -13.64
CA GLU A 439 -17.41 -25.60 -14.37
C GLU A 439 -16.23 -26.28 -13.65
N SER A 440 -15.32 -25.47 -13.10
CA SER A 440 -14.22 -25.93 -12.25
C SER A 440 -14.02 -24.96 -11.09
N LEU A 441 -13.77 -25.50 -9.90
CA LEU A 441 -13.34 -24.74 -8.73
C LEU A 441 -12.41 -25.62 -7.90
N LYS A 442 -11.13 -25.25 -7.81
CA LYS A 442 -10.12 -25.97 -7.01
C LYS A 442 -9.60 -25.05 -5.93
N THR A 443 -9.91 -25.38 -4.68
CA THR A 443 -9.55 -24.56 -3.52
C THR A 443 -9.25 -25.40 -2.30
N GLN A 444 -8.32 -24.91 -1.47
CA GLN A 444 -8.04 -25.47 -0.16
C GLN A 444 -8.15 -24.40 0.92
N MET A 445 -8.64 -24.79 2.09
CA MET A 445 -8.76 -23.95 3.27
C MET A 445 -8.15 -24.67 4.46
N TYR A 446 -7.34 -23.97 5.23
CA TYR A 446 -6.68 -24.48 6.42
C TYR A 446 -6.96 -23.54 7.60
N PHE A 447 -7.24 -24.08 8.77
CA PHE A 447 -7.54 -23.33 10.00
C PHE A 447 -6.60 -23.76 11.12
N ALA A 448 -5.85 -22.83 11.70
CA ALA A 448 -5.00 -23.05 12.87
C ALA A 448 -5.80 -22.87 14.17
N LEU A 449 -5.63 -23.84 15.07
CA LEU A 449 -6.27 -23.93 16.38
C LEU A 449 -5.22 -24.29 17.44
N ASP A 450 -5.46 -23.96 18.71
CA ASP A 450 -4.68 -24.54 19.83
C ASP A 450 -5.05 -26.02 20.03
N GLU A 451 -6.34 -26.37 19.90
CA GLU A 451 -6.88 -27.73 20.08
C GLU A 451 -8.00 -28.02 19.06
N THR A 452 -7.80 -28.97 18.14
CA THR A 452 -8.82 -29.37 17.13
C THR A 452 -9.99 -30.15 17.74
N GLN A 453 -9.73 -30.96 18.77
CA GLN A 453 -10.71 -31.77 19.50
C GLN A 453 -11.90 -30.95 20.04
N ALA A 454 -11.64 -29.74 20.55
CA ALA A 454 -12.67 -28.86 21.07
C ALA A 454 -13.65 -28.41 19.97
N LEU A 455 -13.15 -28.09 18.78
CA LEU A 455 -13.99 -27.70 17.64
C LEU A 455 -14.75 -28.90 17.05
N LEU A 456 -14.12 -30.09 17.00
CA LEU A 456 -14.78 -31.33 16.58
C LEU A 456 -15.99 -31.66 17.49
N GLY A 457 -15.83 -31.54 18.81
CA GLY A 457 -16.93 -31.73 19.76
C GLY A 457 -18.08 -30.72 19.54
N MET A 458 -17.77 -29.46 19.22
CA MET A 458 -18.79 -28.46 18.87
C MET A 458 -19.48 -28.76 17.53
N ALA A 459 -18.74 -29.20 16.51
CA ALA A 459 -19.30 -29.61 15.23
C ALA A 459 -20.26 -30.81 15.40
N GLN A 460 -19.92 -31.79 16.23
CA GLN A 460 -20.78 -32.93 16.56
C GLN A 460 -22.03 -32.54 17.38
N MET A 461 -21.99 -31.42 18.14
CA MET A 461 -23.19 -30.87 18.80
C MET A 461 -24.10 -30.13 17.81
N MET A 462 -23.53 -29.34 16.89
CA MET A 462 -24.29 -28.58 15.89
C MET A 462 -24.85 -29.46 14.76
N VAL A 463 -24.10 -30.49 14.36
CA VAL A 463 -24.45 -31.45 13.32
C VAL A 463 -24.44 -32.85 13.94
N PRO A 464 -25.55 -33.30 14.56
CA PRO A 464 -25.63 -34.61 15.21
C PRO A 464 -25.34 -35.80 14.29
N GLN A 465 -25.39 -35.60 12.97
CA GLN A 465 -25.04 -36.58 11.95
C GLN A 465 -23.54 -36.94 11.95
N LEU A 466 -22.68 -36.07 12.50
CA LEU A 466 -21.26 -36.34 12.72
C LEU A 466 -21.00 -37.23 13.95
N GLN A 467 -22.01 -37.48 14.79
CA GLN A 467 -21.87 -38.35 15.97
C GLN A 467 -21.78 -39.82 15.52
N GLY A 468 -20.66 -40.46 15.87
CA GLY A 468 -20.38 -41.84 15.45
C GLY A 468 -19.60 -41.95 14.13
N ILE A 469 -19.24 -40.83 13.49
CA ILE A 469 -18.18 -40.82 12.48
C ILE A 469 -16.85 -40.71 13.24
N GLU A 470 -16.03 -41.75 13.13
CA GLU A 470 -14.63 -41.69 13.57
C GLU A 470 -13.89 -40.71 12.65
N ILE A 471 -13.34 -39.67 13.26
CA ILE A 471 -12.66 -38.55 12.60
C ILE A 471 -11.26 -38.53 13.18
N ASP A 472 -10.33 -39.12 12.44
CA ASP A 472 -8.94 -39.23 12.84
C ASP A 472 -8.26 -37.86 12.83
N THR A 473 -7.45 -37.60 13.87
CA THR A 473 -6.65 -36.37 14.01
C THR A 473 -5.18 -36.60 13.68
N ASP A 474 -4.88 -37.60 12.84
CA ASP A 474 -3.54 -37.98 12.38
C ASP A 474 -3.16 -37.36 11.02
N GLY A 475 -4.05 -36.53 10.45
CA GLY A 475 -3.95 -35.92 9.13
C GLY A 475 -4.34 -36.84 7.98
N SER A 476 -4.99 -37.99 8.23
CA SER A 476 -5.57 -38.83 7.18
C SER A 476 -6.74 -38.13 6.45
N LEU A 477 -6.95 -38.48 5.18
CA LEU A 477 -8.02 -37.91 4.36
C LEU A 477 -9.39 -38.47 4.73
N ILE A 478 -10.37 -37.58 4.83
CA ILE A 478 -11.76 -37.88 5.13
C ILE A 478 -12.62 -37.35 3.97
N THR A 479 -13.14 -38.25 3.14
CA THR A 479 -14.14 -37.90 2.12
C THR A 479 -15.43 -37.43 2.79
N LEU A 480 -15.88 -36.21 2.49
CA LEU A 480 -17.07 -35.61 3.09
C LEU A 480 -18.35 -35.80 2.24
N ALA A 481 -18.20 -35.97 0.92
CA ALA A 481 -19.29 -36.10 -0.05
C ALA A 481 -20.38 -37.12 0.38
N ASP A 482 -19.94 -38.30 0.81
CA ASP A 482 -20.81 -39.40 1.28
C ASP A 482 -21.24 -39.29 2.75
N LYS A 483 -20.57 -38.44 3.53
CA LYS A 483 -20.64 -38.42 5.01
C LYS A 483 -21.50 -37.31 5.59
N VAL A 484 -21.83 -36.29 4.81
CA VAL A 484 -22.65 -35.15 5.27
C VAL A 484 -23.90 -34.99 4.37
N PRO A 485 -25.01 -35.69 4.67
CA PRO A 485 -26.22 -35.67 3.83
C PRO A 485 -26.85 -34.29 3.62
N MET A 486 -26.52 -33.31 4.49
CA MET A 486 -26.93 -31.92 4.37
C MET A 486 -26.22 -31.19 3.21
N LEU A 487 -25.03 -31.64 2.80
CA LEU A 487 -24.33 -31.15 1.60
C LEU A 487 -24.85 -31.85 0.34
N SER A 488 -25.16 -33.14 0.43
CA SER A 488 -25.76 -33.95 -0.65
C SER A 488 -27.19 -33.52 -1.05
N GLY A 489 -27.73 -32.46 -0.44
CA GLY A 489 -29.12 -32.00 -0.53
C GLY A 489 -29.41 -30.95 -1.62
N LYS A 490 -29.12 -31.28 -2.88
CA LYS A 490 -29.63 -30.65 -4.14
C LYS A 490 -29.52 -29.14 -4.42
N ASP A 491 -29.34 -28.28 -3.44
CA ASP A 491 -29.36 -26.81 -3.61
C ASP A 491 -27.98 -26.14 -3.50
N ILE A 492 -26.89 -26.92 -3.56
CA ILE A 492 -25.52 -26.40 -3.62
C ILE A 492 -25.08 -26.28 -5.10
N PRO A 493 -24.67 -25.08 -5.57
CA PRO A 493 -24.30 -24.83 -6.97
C PRO A 493 -22.86 -25.25 -7.31
N LEU A 494 -22.36 -26.32 -6.70
CA LEU A 494 -20.99 -26.81 -6.80
C LEU A 494 -20.96 -28.34 -6.82
N ASP A 495 -20.05 -28.93 -7.59
CA ASP A 495 -19.76 -30.36 -7.44
C ASP A 495 -19.01 -30.60 -6.12
N ILE A 496 -19.58 -31.45 -5.26
CA ILE A 496 -19.03 -31.82 -3.96
C ILE A 496 -18.44 -33.23 -3.95
N SER A 497 -18.35 -33.90 -5.12
CA SER A 497 -17.77 -35.24 -5.26
C SER A 497 -16.34 -35.30 -4.71
N GLU A 498 -15.50 -34.33 -5.08
CA GLU A 498 -14.12 -34.15 -4.62
C GLU A 498 -14.02 -33.20 -3.41
N LEU A 499 -14.88 -33.41 -2.39
CA LEU A 499 -14.83 -32.68 -1.11
C LEU A 499 -14.18 -33.53 -0.01
N TYR A 500 -13.04 -33.06 0.48
CA TYR A 500 -12.21 -33.75 1.50
C TYR A 500 -11.92 -32.86 2.70
N ALA A 501 -11.72 -33.50 3.85
CA ALA A 501 -11.09 -32.90 5.02
C ALA A 501 -9.84 -33.69 5.45
N ALA A 502 -8.93 -33.04 6.16
CA ALA A 502 -7.89 -33.70 6.94
C ALA A 502 -7.71 -32.92 8.26
N ILE A 503 -7.43 -33.61 9.36
CA ILE A 503 -7.34 -32.98 10.69
C ILE A 503 -6.08 -33.46 11.38
N SER A 504 -5.28 -32.54 11.91
CA SER A 504 -4.16 -32.83 12.80
C SER A 504 -4.50 -32.43 14.26
N THR A 505 -3.51 -32.39 15.14
CA THR A 505 -3.68 -31.91 16.52
C THR A 505 -4.09 -30.44 16.62
N ASP A 506 -3.67 -29.62 15.66
CA ASP A 506 -3.73 -28.15 15.74
C ASP A 506 -4.17 -27.46 14.44
N THR A 507 -4.44 -28.24 13.38
CA THR A 507 -4.83 -27.71 12.07
C THR A 507 -5.97 -28.55 11.46
N ILE A 508 -6.99 -27.88 10.92
CA ILE A 508 -8.06 -28.50 10.12
C ILE A 508 -7.92 -28.00 8.69
N GLY A 509 -7.83 -28.93 7.74
CA GLY A 509 -7.83 -28.65 6.31
C GLY A 509 -9.14 -29.11 5.66
N LEU A 510 -9.60 -28.34 4.66
CA LEU A 510 -10.65 -28.68 3.70
C LEU A 510 -10.09 -28.52 2.28
N SER A 511 -10.43 -29.42 1.36
CA SER A 511 -10.10 -29.35 -0.06
C SER A 511 -11.36 -29.61 -0.88
N MET A 512 -11.55 -28.84 -1.96
CA MET A 512 -12.68 -28.97 -2.87
C MET A 512 -12.18 -28.90 -4.32
N GLY A 513 -12.58 -29.88 -5.14
CA GLY A 513 -12.24 -29.97 -6.57
C GLY A 513 -10.88 -30.60 -6.89
N HIS A 514 -10.10 -30.96 -5.87
CA HIS A 514 -8.85 -31.72 -6.03
C HIS A 514 -9.13 -33.21 -5.90
N GLU A 515 -8.88 -33.98 -6.96
CA GLU A 515 -8.92 -35.45 -6.92
C GLU A 515 -8.05 -35.98 -5.77
N GLY A 516 -8.64 -36.81 -4.91
CA GLY A 516 -7.95 -37.34 -3.73
C GLY A 516 -7.51 -36.28 -2.70
N GLY A 517 -8.08 -35.07 -2.73
CA GLY A 517 -7.79 -33.99 -1.78
C GLY A 517 -6.48 -33.25 -1.99
N GLY A 518 -5.73 -33.52 -3.07
CA GLY A 518 -4.44 -32.86 -3.33
C GLY A 518 -3.44 -33.02 -2.17
N GLU A 519 -2.73 -31.94 -1.79
CA GLU A 519 -1.72 -31.98 -0.73
C GLU A 519 -2.27 -31.94 0.71
N LEU A 520 -3.61 -31.99 0.88
CA LEU A 520 -4.29 -31.68 2.15
C LEU A 520 -3.76 -32.49 3.35
N SER A 521 -3.56 -33.80 3.16
CA SER A 521 -3.02 -34.73 4.17
C SER A 521 -1.66 -34.29 4.71
N ASP A 522 -0.79 -33.79 3.85
CA ASP A 522 0.58 -33.42 4.23
C ASP A 522 0.63 -32.01 4.79
N LYS A 523 -0.15 -31.07 4.23
CA LYS A 523 -0.18 -29.67 4.65
C LYS A 523 -0.72 -29.48 6.07
N VAL A 524 -1.75 -30.22 6.48
CA VAL A 524 -2.26 -30.14 7.88
C VAL A 524 -1.27 -30.62 8.94
N LYS A 525 -0.19 -31.31 8.53
CA LYS A 525 0.89 -31.80 9.41
C LYS A 525 2.09 -30.85 9.48
N GLN A 526 2.14 -29.81 8.64
CA GLN A 526 3.27 -28.88 8.57
C GLN A 526 3.10 -27.71 9.53
N GLU A 527 4.19 -27.26 10.15
CA GLU A 527 4.17 -26.06 11.00
C GLU A 527 3.85 -24.81 10.15
N GLY A 528 2.78 -24.12 10.53
CA GLY A 528 2.40 -22.84 9.96
C GLY A 528 3.35 -21.68 10.34
N GLN A 529 3.23 -20.56 9.63
CA GLN A 529 4.06 -19.38 9.81
C GLN A 529 3.46 -18.40 10.85
N ALA A 530 4.31 -17.85 11.73
CA ALA A 530 3.95 -16.82 12.69
C ALA A 530 4.04 -15.40 12.07
N VAL A 531 3.14 -15.10 11.13
CA VAL A 531 2.96 -13.75 10.53
C VAL A 531 1.48 -13.37 10.55
N LEU A 532 1.15 -12.08 10.57
CA LEU A 532 -0.23 -11.59 10.67
C LEU A 532 -1.01 -11.80 9.38
N MET A 533 -0.37 -11.58 8.22
CA MET A 533 -0.97 -11.84 6.92
C MET A 533 0.09 -12.38 5.96
N SER A 534 -0.34 -13.24 5.04
CA SER A 534 0.46 -13.71 3.91
C SER A 534 -0.36 -13.62 2.63
N PHE A 535 0.29 -13.27 1.53
CA PHE A 535 -0.28 -13.32 0.20
C PHE A 535 0.75 -13.93 -0.75
N SER A 536 0.33 -14.82 -1.63
CA SER A 536 1.15 -15.29 -2.75
C SER A 536 0.33 -15.47 -4.01
N ALA A 537 0.95 -15.28 -5.16
CA ALA A 537 0.31 -15.50 -6.45
C ALA A 537 1.33 -15.91 -7.51
N ASN A 538 0.88 -16.72 -8.48
CA ASN A 538 1.55 -16.99 -9.73
C ASN A 538 0.79 -16.26 -10.86
N VAL A 539 1.50 -15.57 -11.76
CA VAL A 539 0.88 -14.66 -12.72
C VAL A 539 -0.10 -15.34 -13.68
N ASP A 540 0.20 -16.54 -14.16
CA ASP A 540 -0.63 -17.23 -15.15
C ASP A 540 -1.97 -17.66 -14.52
N GLY A 541 -1.90 -18.24 -13.33
CA GLY A 541 -3.07 -18.63 -12.56
C GLY A 541 -3.87 -17.43 -12.05
N TYR A 542 -3.21 -16.44 -11.48
CA TYR A 542 -3.85 -15.22 -10.97
C TYR A 542 -4.59 -14.47 -12.08
N LYS A 543 -3.95 -14.33 -13.26
CA LYS A 543 -4.58 -13.77 -14.45
C LYS A 543 -5.81 -14.58 -14.88
N LYS A 544 -5.73 -15.91 -14.94
CA LYS A 544 -6.87 -16.77 -15.29
C LYS A 544 -8.05 -16.56 -14.34
N ILE A 545 -7.82 -16.59 -13.02
CA ILE A 545 -8.86 -16.36 -12.00
C ILE A 545 -9.48 -14.98 -12.17
N LEU A 546 -8.65 -13.95 -12.34
CA LEU A 546 -9.13 -12.58 -12.51
C LEU A 546 -9.94 -12.39 -13.78
N GLU A 547 -9.53 -12.97 -14.91
CA GLU A 547 -10.28 -12.91 -16.16
C GLU A 547 -11.69 -13.54 -16.01
N GLN A 548 -11.83 -14.58 -15.18
CA GLN A 548 -13.12 -15.19 -14.82
C GLN A 548 -13.94 -14.34 -13.84
N ILE A 549 -13.31 -13.70 -12.85
CA ILE A 549 -14.00 -12.75 -11.95
C ILE A 549 -14.48 -11.53 -12.73
N PHE A 550 -13.67 -11.00 -13.65
CA PHE A 550 -14.04 -9.83 -14.45
C PHE A 550 -15.04 -10.14 -15.55
N SER A 551 -15.11 -11.37 -16.08
CA SER A 551 -16.16 -11.75 -17.02
C SER A 551 -17.55 -11.82 -16.36
N MET A 552 -17.64 -11.90 -15.02
CA MET A 552 -18.90 -11.67 -14.30
C MET A 552 -19.51 -10.29 -14.59
N ALA A 553 -18.71 -9.29 -14.97
CA ALA A 553 -19.19 -7.97 -15.39
C ALA A 553 -20.10 -8.01 -16.63
N GLU A 554 -20.04 -9.09 -17.42
CA GLU A 554 -20.80 -9.22 -18.66
C GLU A 554 -22.24 -9.73 -18.41
N MET A 555 -22.57 -10.17 -17.18
CA MET A 555 -23.90 -10.71 -16.84
C MET A 555 -25.06 -9.72 -17.12
N PRO A 556 -26.26 -10.21 -17.54
CA PRO A 556 -27.35 -9.36 -18.01
C PRO A 556 -27.86 -8.34 -16.98
N ASP A 557 -28.00 -8.76 -15.72
CA ASP A 557 -28.62 -7.96 -14.64
C ASP A 557 -27.60 -7.20 -13.76
N MET A 558 -26.31 -7.21 -14.10
CA MET A 558 -25.33 -6.52 -13.27
C MET A 558 -25.47 -4.98 -13.40
N PRO A 559 -25.49 -4.20 -12.29
CA PRO A 559 -25.61 -2.75 -12.36
C PRO A 559 -24.46 -2.10 -13.12
N GLU A 560 -24.77 -1.12 -13.98
CA GLU A 560 -23.79 -0.45 -14.84
C GLU A 560 -22.61 0.18 -14.06
N GLN A 561 -22.85 0.65 -12.83
CA GLN A 561 -21.79 1.12 -11.94
C GLN A 561 -20.80 0.01 -11.59
N VAL A 562 -21.28 -1.20 -11.30
CA VAL A 562 -20.44 -2.36 -10.98
C VAL A 562 -19.69 -2.83 -12.22
N LYS A 563 -20.32 -2.80 -13.40
CA LYS A 563 -19.64 -3.11 -14.68
C LYS A 563 -18.46 -2.16 -14.93
N ASN A 564 -18.67 -0.85 -14.76
CA ASN A 564 -17.62 0.15 -14.90
C ASN A 564 -16.51 -0.01 -13.84
N GLU A 565 -16.86 -0.31 -12.59
CA GLU A 565 -15.88 -0.55 -11.52
C GLU A 565 -15.03 -1.80 -11.78
N LEU A 566 -15.65 -2.91 -12.20
CA LEU A 566 -14.95 -4.15 -12.57
C LEU A 566 -14.08 -3.97 -13.83
N ALA A 567 -14.54 -3.22 -14.83
CA ALA A 567 -13.74 -2.89 -16.01
C ALA A 567 -12.50 -2.06 -15.65
N ILE A 568 -12.65 -1.09 -14.75
CA ILE A 568 -11.53 -0.31 -14.20
C ILE A 568 -10.57 -1.22 -13.42
N GLN A 569 -11.08 -2.05 -12.50
CA GLN A 569 -10.26 -2.98 -11.72
C GLN A 569 -9.52 -3.99 -12.62
N LYS A 570 -10.15 -4.46 -13.71
CA LYS A 570 -9.54 -5.30 -14.74
C LYS A 570 -8.34 -4.62 -15.39
N ASP A 571 -8.54 -3.41 -15.90
CA ASP A 571 -7.48 -2.66 -16.56
C ASP A 571 -6.31 -2.36 -15.61
N LEU A 572 -6.60 -1.92 -14.39
CA LEU A 572 -5.60 -1.63 -13.36
C LEU A 572 -4.81 -2.87 -12.91
N THR A 573 -5.49 -4.00 -12.76
CA THR A 573 -4.85 -5.21 -12.21
C THR A 573 -4.03 -5.92 -13.29
N LEU A 574 -4.57 -6.03 -14.51
CA LEU A 574 -3.87 -6.66 -15.64
C LEU A 574 -2.71 -5.80 -16.15
N SER A 575 -2.74 -4.47 -16.00
CA SER A 575 -1.62 -3.59 -16.41
C SER A 575 -0.41 -3.65 -15.46
N MET A 576 -0.56 -4.24 -14.27
CA MET A 576 0.48 -4.32 -13.23
C MET A 576 1.08 -5.73 -13.09
N LEU A 577 0.78 -6.66 -14.01
CA LEU A 577 1.29 -8.03 -14.03
C LEU A 577 2.65 -8.15 -14.73
N TYR A 578 3.65 -7.39 -14.27
CA TYR A 578 5.03 -7.48 -14.78
C TYR A 578 5.82 -8.67 -14.20
N TRP A 579 5.24 -9.38 -13.23
CA TRP A 579 5.90 -10.40 -12.41
C TRP A 579 5.47 -11.82 -12.80
N LYS A 580 6.28 -12.82 -12.41
CA LYS A 580 6.01 -14.26 -12.52
C LYS A 580 5.41 -14.84 -11.24
N THR A 581 6.01 -14.49 -10.10
CA THR A 581 5.52 -14.88 -8.76
C THR A 581 5.67 -13.72 -7.80
N GLN A 582 4.65 -13.47 -6.99
CA GLN A 582 4.69 -12.52 -5.88
C GLN A 582 4.45 -13.27 -4.57
N LYS A 583 5.22 -12.94 -3.53
CA LYS A 583 4.94 -13.28 -2.13
C LYS A 583 5.03 -12.02 -1.28
N MET A 584 4.10 -11.82 -0.35
CA MET A 584 4.09 -10.73 0.60
C MET A 584 3.71 -11.27 1.98
N THR A 585 4.35 -10.77 3.04
CA THR A 585 3.96 -11.05 4.43
C THR A 585 3.91 -9.77 5.24
N LEU A 586 2.97 -9.68 6.18
CA LEU A 586 2.89 -8.62 7.17
C LEU A 586 3.10 -9.23 8.56
N SER A 587 4.01 -8.69 9.35
CA SER A 587 4.45 -9.29 10.61
C SER A 587 4.93 -8.24 11.61
N PHE A 588 4.89 -8.59 12.90
CA PHE A 588 5.65 -7.87 13.92
C PHE A 588 6.99 -8.57 14.13
N THR A 589 8.07 -7.81 14.07
CA THR A 589 9.45 -8.25 14.25
C THR A 589 10.08 -7.51 15.43
N ASP A 590 11.31 -7.84 15.80
CA ASP A 590 12.12 -7.08 16.77
C ASP A 590 12.39 -5.62 16.35
N LYS A 591 12.24 -5.31 15.04
CA LYS A 591 12.41 -3.96 14.47
C LYS A 591 11.11 -3.16 14.34
N GLY A 592 9.95 -3.77 14.61
CA GLY A 592 8.63 -3.17 14.45
C GLY A 592 7.73 -3.90 13.46
N PHE A 593 6.76 -3.20 12.87
CA PHE A 593 5.81 -3.78 11.93
C PHE A 593 6.39 -3.78 10.51
N VAL A 594 6.50 -4.96 9.91
CA VAL A 594 7.19 -5.19 8.64
C VAL A 594 6.23 -5.77 7.62
N THR A 595 6.10 -5.08 6.49
CA THR A 595 5.61 -5.65 5.23
C THR A 595 6.83 -6.07 4.41
N ASP A 596 7.07 -7.36 4.28
CA ASP A 596 8.14 -7.94 3.47
C ASP A 596 7.55 -8.45 2.14
N PHE A 597 8.18 -8.15 1.01
CA PHE A 597 7.71 -8.57 -0.31
C PHE A 597 8.84 -9.13 -1.18
N ASN A 598 8.58 -10.25 -1.83
CA ASN A 598 9.47 -10.91 -2.77
C ASN A 598 8.73 -11.12 -4.10
N ILE A 599 9.24 -10.51 -5.16
CA ILE A 599 8.66 -10.52 -6.50
C ILE A 599 9.71 -11.11 -7.43
N LYS A 600 9.38 -12.17 -8.16
CA LYS A 600 10.17 -12.61 -9.33
C LYS A 600 9.48 -12.17 -10.59
N TYR A 601 10.22 -11.77 -11.61
CA TYR A 601 9.70 -11.27 -12.88
C TYR A 601 10.43 -11.86 -14.09
#